data_AF-A0A815JY48-F1
#
_entry.id   AF-A0A815JY48-F1
#
_cell.length_a   1.000
_cell.length_b   1.000
_cell.length_c   1.000
_cell.angle_alpha   90.00
_cell.angle_beta   90.00
_cell.angle_gamma   90.00
#
_symmetry.space_group_name_H-M   'P 1'
#
loop_
_entity.id
_entity.type
_entity.pdbx_description
1 polymer ?
#
loop_
_entity_poly.entity_id
_entity_poly.type
_entity_poly.pdbx_seq_one_letter_code
_entity_poly.pdbx_strand_id
1 'polypeptide(L)'
;MIIDSTNQDLVHHLLIYECDPTAQFDDNNLPDDLCNEIYLQTAPCAYNGAIIWDVGGNDIVAFPEEAGYPIGGDFLIKYYMVQIHYNNPNQLSNRTDSSGIRFYIGKELRQYDLGYLTLGTTSTPRALAIPPKMERFIVDSYCPATATLGGERAEDEMCRHVMKYYPRMNNMYDCLMMNSPQIWNSMMNTSSSSFNDSKLMEWLLNLTWTLEQAVQWQEFYNIASRVLLYGASSNLQFKFMSDLPKYQDLKPIACTKDQTINQTTSSQTTTMNESISYTSRIRQNIMIILI
;
A
#
# COMPACT_ATOMS: atom_id res chain seq x y z
N MET A 1 -5.04 14.26 -8.59
CA MET A 1 -3.61 14.57 -8.66
C MET A 1 -3.41 15.96 -9.26
N ILE A 2 -2.37 16.67 -8.85
CA ILE A 2 -1.80 17.82 -9.56
C ILE A 2 -0.32 17.48 -9.74
N ILE A 3 0.16 17.44 -10.97
CA ILE A 3 1.57 17.18 -11.27
C ILE A 3 2.17 18.47 -11.84
N ASP A 4 3.31 18.89 -11.31
CA ASP A 4 4.12 19.96 -11.88
C ASP A 4 4.48 19.60 -13.32
N SER A 5 4.16 20.47 -14.27
CA SER A 5 4.42 20.23 -15.70
C SER A 5 5.91 20.05 -16.00
N THR A 6 6.79 20.51 -15.11
CA THR A 6 8.24 20.34 -15.22
C THR A 6 8.75 19.00 -14.70
N ASN A 7 7.96 18.21 -13.94
CA ASN A 7 8.40 16.96 -13.27
C ASN A 7 7.53 15.73 -13.57
N GLN A 8 6.76 15.75 -14.65
CA GLN A 8 6.01 14.59 -15.15
C GLN A 8 6.90 13.37 -15.48
N ASP A 9 8.20 13.60 -15.71
CA ASP A 9 9.25 12.59 -15.90
C ASP A 9 9.71 11.91 -14.61
N LEU A 10 9.36 12.45 -13.43
CA LEU A 10 9.89 12.01 -12.14
C LEU A 10 8.80 11.52 -11.17
N VAL A 11 7.64 12.18 -11.09
CA VAL A 11 6.58 11.81 -10.14
C VAL A 11 5.96 10.46 -10.53
N HIS A 12 6.20 9.43 -9.72
CA HIS A 12 5.79 8.04 -10.01
C HIS A 12 4.51 7.63 -9.27
N HIS A 13 4.42 7.93 -7.98
CA HIS A 13 3.19 7.76 -7.21
C HIS A 13 3.11 8.74 -6.02
N LEU A 14 1.89 8.93 -5.54
CA LEU A 14 1.55 9.70 -4.34
C LEU A 14 0.70 8.84 -3.41
N LEU A 15 1.14 8.72 -2.16
CA LEU A 15 0.45 8.01 -1.10
C LEU A 15 0.06 9.01 -0.01
N ILE A 16 -1.12 8.80 0.57
CA ILE A 16 -1.59 9.53 1.74
C ILE A 16 -1.88 8.51 2.81
N TYR A 17 -1.43 8.77 4.03
CA TYR A 17 -1.62 7.92 5.20
C TYR A 17 -2.36 8.67 6.28
N GLU A 18 -3.17 7.94 7.05
CA GLU A 18 -3.82 8.45 8.24
C GLU A 18 -2.93 8.23 9.47
N CYS A 19 -2.65 9.29 10.22
CA CYS A 19 -1.84 9.21 11.42
C CYS A 19 -2.69 8.96 12.67
N ASP A 20 -2.10 8.31 13.67
CA ASP A 20 -2.68 8.18 15.00
C ASP A 20 -3.06 9.58 15.57
N PRO A 21 -4.27 9.78 16.11
CA PRO A 21 -4.71 11.07 16.64
C PRO A 21 -3.94 11.54 17.88
N THR A 22 -3.14 10.67 18.49
CA THR A 22 -2.23 10.96 19.61
C THR A 22 -0.81 11.27 19.16
N ALA A 23 -0.51 11.17 17.86
CA ALA A 23 0.77 11.53 17.28
C ALA A 23 1.16 12.97 17.64
N GLN A 24 2.42 13.15 18.05
CA GLN A 24 3.05 14.46 18.15
C GLN A 24 4.13 14.56 17.09
N PHE A 25 3.94 15.47 16.14
CA PHE A 25 4.93 15.82 15.14
C PHE A 25 5.68 17.06 15.63
N ASP A 26 7.01 16.97 15.70
CA ASP A 26 7.88 18.12 15.91
C ASP A 26 8.43 18.55 14.55
N ASP A 27 7.75 19.53 13.93
CA ASP A 27 8.12 20.10 12.63
C ASP A 27 9.57 20.62 12.59
N ASN A 28 10.18 20.90 13.75
CA ASN A 28 11.55 21.42 13.85
C ASN A 28 12.62 20.30 13.88
N ASN A 29 12.21 19.04 14.01
CA ASN A 29 13.11 17.89 14.22
C ASN A 29 12.76 16.70 13.30
N LEU A 30 12.09 16.98 12.18
CA LEU A 30 11.86 16.03 11.10
C LEU A 30 13.20 15.69 10.40
N PRO A 31 13.56 14.39 10.24
CA PRO A 31 14.77 13.98 9.52
C PRO A 31 14.89 14.55 8.09
N ASP A 32 16.13 14.80 7.63
CA ASP A 32 16.43 15.21 6.24
C ASP A 32 16.00 14.19 5.15
N ASP A 33 15.68 12.97 5.56
CA ASP A 33 15.15 11.87 4.74
C ASP A 33 14.02 11.15 5.50
N LEU A 34 12.83 11.75 5.46
CA LEU A 34 11.61 11.20 6.06
C LEU A 34 11.15 9.90 5.39
N CYS A 35 11.57 9.64 4.15
CA CYS A 35 11.17 8.46 3.39
C CYS A 35 12.09 7.25 3.65
N ASN A 36 13.09 7.39 4.53
CA ASN A 36 13.86 6.24 5.00
C ASN A 36 12.92 5.18 5.59
N GLU A 37 13.13 3.93 5.17
CA GLU A 37 12.36 2.75 5.60
C GLU A 37 12.16 2.68 7.13
N ILE A 38 13.17 3.07 7.92
CA ILE A 38 13.09 3.09 9.39
C ILE A 38 12.10 4.14 9.90
N TYR A 39 12.06 5.33 9.29
CA TYR A 39 11.12 6.38 9.68
C TYR A 39 9.70 6.00 9.25
N LEU A 40 9.51 5.53 8.03
CA LEU A 40 8.22 5.03 7.54
C LEU A 40 7.66 3.87 8.37
N GLN A 41 8.51 3.01 8.94
CA GLN A 41 8.11 1.90 9.83
C GLN A 41 7.78 2.34 11.25
N THR A 42 8.39 3.43 11.74
CA THR A 42 8.19 3.93 13.12
C THR A 42 7.26 5.14 13.21
N ALA A 43 6.92 5.77 12.08
CA ALA A 43 6.02 6.90 12.01
C ALA A 43 4.61 6.52 12.52
N PRO A 44 3.92 7.41 13.25
CA PRO A 44 2.55 7.16 13.72
C PRO A 44 1.49 7.11 12.60
N CYS A 45 1.91 7.27 11.33
CA CYS A 45 1.09 7.13 10.13
C CYS A 45 1.41 5.86 9.32
N ALA A 46 2.38 5.05 9.78
CA ALA A 46 2.80 3.83 9.09
C ALA A 46 1.60 2.94 8.75
N TYR A 47 1.61 2.34 7.54
CA TYR A 47 0.66 1.31 7.07
C TYR A 47 -0.85 1.64 7.11
N ASN A 48 -1.25 2.87 7.44
CA ASN A 48 -2.66 3.29 7.42
C ASN A 48 -2.99 3.98 6.09
N GLY A 49 -2.91 3.24 4.99
CA GLY A 49 -3.10 3.78 3.63
C GLY A 49 -4.48 4.41 3.43
N ALA A 50 -4.50 5.73 3.24
CA ALA A 50 -5.70 6.54 3.12
C ALA A 50 -6.17 6.68 1.66
N ILE A 51 -5.26 7.15 0.80
CA ILE A 51 -5.52 7.49 -0.61
C ILE A 51 -4.23 7.21 -1.40
N ILE A 52 -4.38 6.65 -2.60
CA ILE A 52 -3.30 6.34 -3.54
C ILE A 52 -3.59 6.93 -4.92
N TRP A 53 -2.54 7.42 -5.58
CA TRP A 53 -2.47 7.70 -7.01
C TRP A 53 -1.12 7.21 -7.55
N ASP A 54 -1.14 6.58 -8.72
CA ASP A 54 0.03 6.09 -9.44
C ASP A 54 -0.04 6.55 -10.91
N VAL A 55 1.11 6.57 -11.60
CA VAL A 55 1.16 6.83 -13.06
C VAL A 55 0.18 5.94 -13.85
N GLY A 56 -0.58 6.58 -14.74
CA GLY A 56 -1.65 5.91 -15.50
C GLY A 56 -3.01 5.82 -14.77
N GLY A 57 -3.07 6.17 -13.48
CA GLY A 57 -4.31 6.38 -12.75
C GLY A 57 -5.03 7.68 -13.16
N ASN A 58 -6.36 7.71 -13.01
CA ASN A 58 -7.14 8.92 -13.27
C ASN A 58 -6.77 10.06 -12.31
N ASP A 59 -6.48 11.24 -12.85
CA ASP A 59 -6.16 12.45 -12.06
C ASP A 59 -7.32 12.92 -11.18
N ILE A 60 -8.56 12.57 -11.54
CA ILE A 60 -9.77 12.86 -10.79
C ILE A 60 -10.40 11.53 -10.37
N VAL A 61 -10.55 11.33 -9.06
CA VAL A 61 -11.30 10.22 -8.47
C VAL A 61 -12.59 10.79 -7.90
N ALA A 62 -13.72 10.52 -8.56
CA ALA A 62 -15.04 10.84 -8.03
C ALA A 62 -15.54 9.68 -7.15
N PHE A 63 -16.08 9.99 -5.97
CA PHE A 63 -16.73 9.01 -5.10
C PHE A 63 -18.25 8.95 -5.37
N PRO A 64 -18.89 7.77 -5.25
CA PRO A 64 -20.34 7.59 -5.39
C PRO A 64 -21.12 8.56 -4.50
N GLU A 65 -22.32 8.99 -4.92
CA GLU A 65 -23.10 10.03 -4.24
C GLU A 65 -23.38 9.69 -2.77
N GLU A 66 -23.61 8.41 -2.48
CA GLU A 66 -23.86 7.85 -1.16
C GLU A 66 -22.62 7.74 -0.27
N ALA A 67 -21.39 7.83 -0.82
CA ALA A 67 -20.15 7.52 -0.11
C ALA A 67 -19.10 8.63 -0.18
N GLY A 68 -18.45 8.95 0.94
CA GLY A 68 -17.43 10.00 1.04
C GLY A 68 -16.26 9.60 1.93
N TYR A 69 -15.10 10.19 1.72
CA TYR A 69 -13.97 9.99 2.64
C TYR A 69 -14.12 10.97 3.82
N PRO A 70 -14.22 10.50 5.08
CA PRO A 70 -14.31 11.39 6.23
C PRO A 70 -12.96 12.08 6.49
N ILE A 71 -12.98 13.40 6.70
CA ILE A 71 -11.79 14.23 6.91
C ILE A 71 -12.07 15.24 8.03
N GLY A 72 -11.19 15.31 9.03
CA GLY A 72 -11.23 16.27 10.14
C GLY A 72 -12.35 16.03 11.17
N GLY A 73 -12.62 17.02 12.01
CA GLY A 73 -13.73 17.01 12.99
C GLY A 73 -13.51 16.09 14.20
N ASP A 74 -14.60 15.55 14.75
CA ASP A 74 -14.59 14.60 15.89
C ASP A 74 -14.15 13.17 15.49
N PHE A 75 -13.76 12.96 14.23
CA PHE A 75 -13.29 11.67 13.73
C PHE A 75 -11.90 11.33 14.29
N LEU A 76 -11.56 10.04 14.22
CA LEU A 76 -10.32 9.50 14.80
C LEU A 76 -9.03 9.98 14.10
N ILE A 77 -9.11 10.71 12.99
CA ILE A 77 -7.96 11.06 12.14
C ILE A 77 -7.81 12.57 12.08
N LYS A 78 -6.67 13.06 12.59
CA LYS A 78 -6.37 14.50 12.72
C LYS A 78 -5.21 14.98 11.86
N TYR A 79 -4.34 14.05 11.46
CA TYR A 79 -3.17 14.34 10.66
C TYR A 79 -3.10 13.35 9.50
N TYR A 80 -2.69 13.85 8.34
CA TYR A 80 -2.41 13.04 7.17
C TYR A 80 -0.95 13.19 6.79
N MET A 81 -0.29 12.09 6.45
CA MET A 81 1.07 12.10 5.92
C MET A 81 1.01 11.84 4.43
N VAL A 82 1.43 12.80 3.61
CA VAL A 82 1.54 12.65 2.15
C VAL A 82 2.97 12.29 1.81
N GLN A 83 3.17 11.20 1.07
CA GLN A 83 4.44 10.76 0.52
C GLN A 83 4.40 10.88 -1.01
N ILE A 84 5.45 11.42 -1.61
CA ILE A 84 5.64 11.42 -3.07
C ILE A 84 6.89 10.62 -3.42
N HIS A 85 6.72 9.58 -4.23
CA HIS A 85 7.84 8.82 -4.79
C HIS A 85 8.25 9.39 -6.14
N TYR A 86 9.52 9.80 -6.23
CA TYR A 86 10.14 10.22 -7.47
C TYR A 86 11.04 9.11 -8.03
N ASN A 87 10.75 8.64 -9.25
CA ASN A 87 11.63 7.75 -9.99
C ASN A 87 12.69 8.60 -10.72
N ASN A 88 13.87 8.76 -10.14
CA ASN A 88 14.96 9.59 -10.68
C ASN A 88 16.21 8.76 -11.03
N PRO A 89 16.14 7.85 -12.04
CA PRO A 89 17.24 6.93 -12.34
C PRO A 89 18.48 7.66 -12.89
N ASN A 90 18.28 8.82 -13.50
CA ASN A 90 19.35 9.66 -14.05
C ASN A 90 20.00 10.59 -12.99
N GLN A 91 19.57 10.51 -11.72
CA GLN A 91 20.08 11.34 -10.61
C GLN A 91 20.05 12.84 -10.92
N LEU A 92 18.99 13.30 -11.59
CA LEU A 92 18.80 14.70 -11.96
C LEU A 92 18.79 15.57 -10.69
N SER A 93 19.52 16.68 -10.75
CA SER A 93 19.70 17.63 -9.64
C SER A 93 19.18 19.02 -10.01
N ASN A 94 19.05 19.90 -9.01
CA ASN A 94 18.55 21.27 -9.16
C ASN A 94 17.14 21.39 -9.77
N ARG A 95 16.33 20.32 -9.65
CA ARG A 95 14.90 20.32 -9.94
C ARG A 95 14.12 20.61 -8.66
N THR A 96 13.04 21.37 -8.82
CA THR A 96 12.10 21.75 -7.77
C THR A 96 10.73 21.25 -8.18
N ASP A 97 9.97 20.69 -7.26
CA ASP A 97 8.63 20.17 -7.51
C ASP A 97 7.57 20.90 -6.69
N SER A 98 6.40 21.12 -7.32
CA SER A 98 5.18 21.65 -6.70
C SER A 98 3.95 20.76 -6.97
N SER A 99 4.16 19.46 -7.15
CA SER A 99 3.09 18.46 -7.31
C SER A 99 2.38 18.18 -5.97
N GLY A 100 1.19 17.58 -6.03
CA GLY A 100 0.41 17.25 -4.84
C GLY A 100 -1.02 16.82 -5.15
N ILE A 101 -1.91 16.96 -4.17
CA ILE A 101 -3.31 16.58 -4.27
C ILE A 101 -4.24 17.78 -4.05
N ARG A 102 -5.41 17.76 -4.69
CA ARG A 102 -6.52 18.67 -4.43
C ARG A 102 -7.70 17.85 -3.93
N PHE A 103 -8.28 18.27 -2.81
CA PHE A 103 -9.49 17.69 -2.27
C PHE A 103 -10.70 18.52 -2.70
N TYR A 104 -11.83 17.86 -2.89
CA TYR A 104 -13.13 18.48 -3.12
C TYR A 104 -14.02 18.13 -1.93
N ILE A 105 -13.98 18.97 -0.91
CA ILE A 105 -14.59 18.70 0.39
C ILE A 105 -16.02 19.24 0.42
N GLY A 106 -16.97 18.38 0.81
CA GLY A 106 -18.36 18.75 1.08
C GLY A 106 -18.53 19.19 2.54
N LYS A 107 -19.53 20.02 2.81
CA LYS A 107 -19.83 20.51 4.18
C LYS A 107 -20.63 19.51 5.03
N GLU A 108 -21.20 18.50 4.39
CA GLU A 108 -22.08 17.50 5.01
C GLU A 108 -21.50 16.12 4.77
N LEU A 109 -21.62 15.25 5.78
CA LEU A 109 -21.23 13.84 5.67
C LEU A 109 -22.17 13.10 4.72
N ARG A 110 -21.61 12.17 3.94
CA ARG A 110 -22.39 11.26 3.09
C ARG A 110 -22.91 10.08 3.92
N GLN A 111 -23.81 9.28 3.34
CA GLN A 111 -24.46 8.15 4.01
C GLN A 111 -23.46 7.07 4.48
N TYR A 112 -22.37 6.87 3.73
CA TYR A 112 -21.33 5.91 4.05
C TYR A 112 -19.93 6.52 4.04
N ASP A 113 -19.13 6.19 5.05
CA ASP A 113 -17.69 6.41 5.00
C ASP A 113 -17.06 5.46 3.97
N LEU A 114 -16.14 6.00 3.18
CA LEU A 114 -15.35 5.27 2.19
C LEU A 114 -14.00 4.88 2.80
N GLY A 115 -13.65 3.61 2.68
CA GLY A 115 -12.39 3.04 3.10
C GLY A 115 -11.52 2.64 1.91
N TYR A 116 -10.21 2.55 2.15
CA TYR A 116 -9.22 1.96 1.26
C TYR A 116 -8.64 0.73 1.96
N LEU A 117 -8.48 -0.36 1.22
CA LEU A 117 -7.97 -1.64 1.73
C LEU A 117 -6.90 -2.18 0.78
N THR A 118 -5.66 -2.27 1.25
CA THR A 118 -4.56 -2.94 0.54
C THR A 118 -4.71 -4.45 0.68
N LEU A 119 -4.85 -5.12 -0.46
CA LEU A 119 -4.83 -6.57 -0.59
C LEU A 119 -3.53 -7.02 -1.27
N GLY A 120 -3.13 -8.27 -1.06
CA GLY A 120 -2.00 -8.90 -1.78
C GLY A 120 -0.92 -9.40 -0.84
N THR A 121 0.34 -9.21 -1.19
CA THR A 121 1.53 -9.64 -0.44
C THR A 121 2.22 -8.47 0.26
N THR A 122 2.84 -8.70 1.42
CA THR A 122 3.79 -7.70 1.97
C THR A 122 5.00 -7.57 1.04
N SER A 123 5.59 -6.38 0.91
CA SER A 123 6.83 -6.17 0.13
C SER A 123 8.06 -6.70 0.86
N THR A 124 8.17 -8.04 0.97
CA THR A 124 9.29 -8.73 1.61
C THR A 124 9.68 -9.97 0.80
N PRO A 125 10.95 -10.40 0.84
CA PRO A 125 11.39 -11.67 0.23
C PRO A 125 10.63 -12.88 0.80
N ARG A 126 10.09 -12.78 2.01
CA ARG A 126 9.21 -13.80 2.59
C ARG A 126 7.93 -14.01 1.80
N ALA A 127 7.41 -12.97 1.17
CA ALA A 127 6.10 -12.99 0.54
C ALA A 127 6.18 -13.24 -0.97
N LEU A 128 7.20 -12.71 -1.65
CA LEU A 128 7.42 -12.83 -3.09
C LEU A 128 8.90 -13.06 -3.41
N ALA A 129 9.17 -14.04 -4.27
CA ALA A 129 10.48 -14.33 -4.84
C ALA A 129 10.25 -15.09 -6.15
N ILE A 130 10.36 -14.41 -7.28
CA ILE A 130 10.10 -14.97 -8.61
C ILE A 130 11.39 -15.60 -9.13
N PRO A 131 11.40 -16.85 -9.66
CA PRO A 131 12.58 -17.43 -10.30
C PRO A 131 12.88 -16.83 -11.68
N PRO A 132 14.16 -16.75 -12.09
CA PRO A 132 14.52 -16.29 -13.44
C PRO A 132 14.13 -17.32 -14.50
N LYS A 133 13.91 -16.85 -15.73
CA LYS A 133 13.61 -17.65 -16.94
C LYS A 133 12.23 -18.35 -16.96
N MET A 134 11.34 -18.04 -16.00
CA MET A 134 9.94 -18.43 -16.09
C MET A 134 9.19 -17.48 -17.02
N GLU A 135 8.53 -18.01 -18.06
CA GLU A 135 7.65 -17.22 -18.95
C GLU A 135 6.39 -16.74 -18.20
N ARG A 136 5.94 -17.50 -17.19
CA ARG A 136 4.82 -17.17 -16.31
C ARG A 136 5.05 -17.77 -14.93
N PHE A 137 4.89 -16.96 -13.90
CA PHE A 137 4.82 -17.37 -12.49
C PHE A 137 3.51 -16.82 -11.91
N ILE A 138 2.75 -17.66 -11.23
CA ILE A 138 1.42 -17.35 -10.68
C ILE A 138 1.54 -17.31 -9.17
N VAL A 139 1.60 -16.11 -8.61
CA VAL A 139 1.13 -15.88 -7.25
C VAL A 139 -0.36 -15.51 -7.35
N ASP A 140 -1.14 -15.75 -6.29
CA ASP A 140 -2.51 -15.23 -6.20
C ASP A 140 -2.46 -13.70 -5.98
N SER A 141 -2.25 -13.00 -7.10
CA SER A 141 -1.96 -11.58 -7.41
C SER A 141 -0.76 -11.51 -8.38
N TYR A 142 -0.81 -10.65 -9.42
CA TYR A 142 -0.12 -10.87 -10.71
C TYR A 142 0.97 -9.82 -11.08
N CYS A 143 2.18 -10.27 -11.48
CA CYS A 143 3.04 -9.61 -12.50
C CYS A 143 4.23 -10.51 -12.96
N PRO A 144 4.82 -10.30 -14.17
CA PRO A 144 5.98 -11.07 -14.68
C PRO A 144 7.21 -10.22 -15.12
N ALA A 145 8.46 -10.72 -15.22
CA ALA A 145 9.10 -11.96 -14.70
C ALA A 145 10.64 -11.99 -14.96
N THR A 146 11.46 -11.72 -13.93
CA THR A 146 12.88 -12.15 -13.83
C THR A 146 13.14 -12.61 -12.38
N ALA A 147 14.40 -12.83 -11.97
CA ALA A 147 14.71 -13.10 -10.56
C ALA A 147 14.49 -11.84 -9.70
N THR A 148 13.25 -11.63 -9.25
CA THR A 148 12.89 -10.43 -8.49
C THR A 148 12.29 -10.80 -7.12
N LEU A 149 12.70 -10.07 -6.09
CA LEU A 149 12.29 -10.28 -4.70
C LEU A 149 11.16 -9.31 -4.33
N GLY A 150 10.37 -9.65 -3.32
CA GLY A 150 9.41 -8.75 -2.72
C GLY A 150 10.11 -7.62 -1.97
N GLY A 151 9.87 -6.37 -2.35
CA GLY A 151 10.53 -5.19 -1.77
C GLY A 151 9.97 -3.89 -2.33
N GLU A 152 10.44 -2.75 -1.83
CA GLU A 152 9.92 -1.40 -2.18
C GLU A 152 10.85 -0.65 -3.18
N ARG A 153 11.90 -1.30 -3.68
CA ARG A 153 12.89 -0.69 -4.60
C ARG A 153 12.49 -0.85 -6.06
N ALA A 154 13.11 -0.06 -6.94
CA ALA A 154 12.89 -0.14 -8.38
C ALA A 154 13.39 -1.46 -9.00
N GLU A 155 14.33 -2.15 -8.33
CA GLU A 155 14.77 -3.50 -8.70
C GLU A 155 13.97 -4.64 -8.04
N ASP A 156 13.01 -4.34 -7.16
CA ASP A 156 12.14 -5.29 -6.46
C ASP A 156 10.71 -5.31 -7.07
N GLU A 157 9.86 -6.23 -6.61
CA GLU A 157 8.46 -6.38 -7.04
C GLU A 157 7.48 -6.23 -5.87
N MET A 158 6.29 -5.68 -6.16
CA MET A 158 5.22 -5.49 -5.18
C MET A 158 3.90 -6.06 -5.71
N CYS A 159 3.34 -7.04 -5.01
CA CYS A 159 2.01 -7.54 -5.34
C CYS A 159 0.96 -6.92 -4.42
N ARG A 160 0.49 -5.71 -4.77
CA ARG A 160 -0.54 -4.99 -4.00
C ARG A 160 -1.72 -4.60 -4.89
N HIS A 161 -2.94 -4.66 -4.34
CA HIS A 161 -4.16 -4.17 -4.97
C HIS A 161 -4.95 -3.35 -3.94
N VAL A 162 -5.22 -2.08 -4.25
CA VAL A 162 -5.95 -1.19 -3.34
C VAL A 162 -7.43 -1.13 -3.71
N MET A 163 -8.25 -1.76 -2.88
CA MET A 163 -9.71 -1.75 -3.02
C MET A 163 -10.31 -0.52 -2.34
N LYS A 164 -11.11 0.25 -3.08
CA LYS A 164 -11.96 1.33 -2.54
C LYS A 164 -13.32 0.72 -2.20
N TYR A 165 -13.78 0.86 -0.96
CA TYR A 165 -14.98 0.17 -0.48
C TYR A 165 -15.80 1.03 0.49
N TYR A 166 -17.08 0.71 0.64
CA TYR A 166 -17.97 1.30 1.64
C TYR A 166 -19.07 0.28 2.02
N PRO A 167 -19.60 0.29 3.25
CA PRO A 167 -19.17 1.12 4.39
C PRO A 167 -17.75 0.76 4.87
N ARG A 168 -16.98 1.79 5.24
CA ARG A 168 -15.62 1.65 5.79
C ARG A 168 -15.63 0.77 7.04
N MET A 169 -14.67 -0.15 7.14
CA MET A 169 -14.44 -0.93 8.35
C MET A 169 -13.43 -0.20 9.24
N ASN A 170 -13.69 -0.19 10.55
CA ASN A 170 -12.78 0.41 11.53
C ASN A 170 -11.46 -0.36 11.56
N ASN A 171 -10.34 0.36 11.53
CA ASN A 171 -8.99 -0.19 11.67
C ASN A 171 -8.64 -1.33 10.68
N MET A 172 -9.12 -1.24 9.43
CA MET A 172 -8.86 -2.21 8.37
C MET A 172 -8.31 -1.51 7.13
N TYR A 173 -6.98 -1.36 7.09
CA TYR A 173 -6.23 -0.72 6.00
C TYR A 173 -5.44 -1.74 5.18
N ASP A 174 -4.85 -2.73 5.84
CA ASP A 174 -4.07 -3.79 5.20
C ASP A 174 -4.72 -5.17 5.43
N CYS A 175 -4.62 -6.03 4.42
CA CYS A 175 -4.93 -7.46 4.46
C CYS A 175 -3.93 -8.16 3.52
N LEU A 176 -2.74 -8.41 4.04
CA LEU A 176 -1.55 -8.81 3.29
C LEU A 176 -1.06 -10.20 3.71
N MET A 177 -0.56 -10.98 2.75
CA MET A 177 -0.02 -12.31 3.01
C MET A 177 1.50 -12.39 2.86
N MET A 178 2.11 -13.33 3.58
CA MET A 178 3.50 -13.75 3.44
C MET A 178 3.62 -15.25 3.72
N ASN A 179 4.67 -15.92 3.25
CA ASN A 179 4.97 -17.27 3.74
C ASN A 179 5.33 -17.23 5.24
N SER A 180 5.01 -18.30 5.96
CA SER A 180 5.36 -18.38 7.38
C SER A 180 6.89 -18.44 7.57
N PRO A 181 7.44 -17.82 8.62
CA PRO A 181 8.86 -17.92 8.95
C PRO A 181 9.36 -19.37 9.10
N GLN A 182 8.47 -20.28 9.51
CA GLN A 182 8.76 -21.69 9.73
C GLN A 182 9.11 -22.43 8.44
N ILE A 183 8.39 -22.19 7.32
CA ILE A 183 8.74 -22.84 6.04
C ILE A 183 10.12 -22.38 5.57
N TRP A 184 10.39 -21.08 5.65
CA TRP A 184 11.67 -20.53 5.21
C TRP A 184 12.84 -21.00 6.07
N ASN A 185 12.69 -21.05 7.39
CA ASN A 185 13.71 -21.63 8.27
C ASN A 185 13.97 -23.10 7.91
N SER A 186 12.92 -23.89 7.65
CA SER A 186 13.07 -25.28 7.21
C SER A 186 13.75 -25.40 5.85
N MET A 187 13.42 -24.53 4.89
CA MET A 187 13.95 -24.56 3.53
C MET A 187 15.42 -24.12 3.45
N MET A 188 15.79 -23.11 4.24
CA MET A 188 17.18 -22.67 4.42
C MET A 188 17.99 -23.61 5.35
N ASN A 189 17.37 -24.64 5.92
CA ASN A 189 17.95 -25.53 6.93
C ASN A 189 18.55 -24.78 8.14
N THR A 190 17.82 -23.80 8.67
CA THR A 190 18.23 -23.00 9.84
C THR A 190 17.32 -23.26 11.04
N SER A 191 17.92 -23.36 12.23
CA SER A 191 17.22 -23.58 13.51
C SER A 191 17.06 -22.31 14.34
N SER A 192 17.06 -21.14 13.69
CA SER A 192 16.98 -19.84 14.38
C SER A 192 15.60 -19.61 15.00
N SER A 193 15.57 -19.14 16.25
CA SER A 193 14.33 -18.74 16.94
C SER A 193 13.75 -17.42 16.41
N SER A 194 14.59 -16.55 15.86
CA SER A 194 14.19 -15.34 15.13
C SER A 194 14.46 -15.48 13.63
N PHE A 195 13.48 -15.06 12.82
CA PHE A 195 13.63 -14.99 11.38
C PHE A 195 14.43 -13.75 10.97
N ASN A 196 15.13 -13.81 9.84
CA ASN A 196 15.90 -12.69 9.31
C ASN A 196 15.73 -12.58 7.80
N ASP A 197 15.04 -11.53 7.35
CA ASP A 197 14.75 -11.28 5.94
C ASP A 197 16.01 -11.06 5.10
N SER A 198 17.05 -10.42 5.62
CA SER A 198 18.31 -10.21 4.91
C SER A 198 19.02 -11.54 4.60
N LYS A 199 19.02 -12.49 5.55
CA LYS A 199 19.54 -13.85 5.33
C LYS A 199 18.72 -14.62 4.28
N LEU A 200 17.40 -14.42 4.25
CA LEU A 200 16.56 -14.98 3.19
C LEU A 200 16.94 -14.40 1.82
N MET A 201 17.11 -13.08 1.70
CA MET A 201 17.58 -12.47 0.44
C MET A 201 18.94 -13.03 0.00
N GLU A 202 19.92 -13.05 0.90
CA GLU A 202 21.26 -13.59 0.62
C GLU A 202 21.19 -15.06 0.16
N TRP A 203 20.39 -15.89 0.81
CA TRP A 203 20.21 -17.28 0.42
C TRP A 203 19.52 -17.42 -0.95
N LEU A 204 18.43 -16.68 -1.20
CA LEU A 204 17.70 -16.68 -2.47
C LEU A 204 18.57 -16.24 -3.65
N LEU A 205 19.40 -15.20 -3.47
CA LEU A 205 20.32 -14.69 -4.49
C LEU A 205 21.47 -15.67 -4.81
N ASN A 206 21.83 -16.53 -3.85
CA ASN A 206 22.84 -17.58 -4.04
C ASN A 206 22.28 -18.88 -4.66
N LEU A 207 20.96 -19.00 -4.87
CA LEU A 207 20.38 -20.16 -5.53
C LEU A 207 20.72 -20.20 -7.03
N THR A 208 21.19 -21.36 -7.49
CA THR A 208 21.29 -21.65 -8.92
C THR A 208 19.95 -22.16 -9.43
N TRP A 209 19.37 -21.46 -10.41
CA TRP A 209 18.04 -21.75 -10.94
C TRP A 209 18.09 -22.52 -12.26
N THR A 210 17.69 -23.79 -12.20
CA THR A 210 17.24 -24.57 -13.37
C THR A 210 15.74 -24.37 -13.60
N LEU A 211 15.26 -24.72 -14.80
CA LEU A 211 13.82 -24.68 -15.12
C LEU A 211 13.00 -25.61 -14.21
N GLU A 212 13.54 -26.77 -13.86
CA GLU A 212 12.90 -27.73 -12.95
C GLU A 212 12.73 -27.14 -11.54
N GLN A 213 13.78 -26.54 -10.98
CA GLN A 213 13.70 -25.86 -9.68
C GLN A 213 12.73 -24.68 -9.70
N ALA A 214 12.65 -23.94 -10.81
CA ALA A 214 11.70 -22.84 -10.96
C ALA A 214 10.23 -23.31 -11.01
N VAL A 215 9.96 -24.49 -11.59
CA VAL A 215 8.64 -25.15 -11.54
C VAL A 215 8.33 -25.67 -10.13
N GLN A 216 9.28 -26.32 -9.45
CA GLN A 216 9.11 -26.76 -8.06
C GLN A 216 8.88 -25.57 -7.10
N TRP A 217 9.46 -24.40 -7.41
CA TRP A 217 9.22 -23.16 -6.67
C TRP A 217 7.78 -22.66 -6.78
N GLN A 218 7.16 -22.82 -7.96
CA GLN A 218 5.75 -22.50 -8.16
C GLN A 218 4.86 -23.42 -7.31
N GLU A 219 5.19 -24.72 -7.23
CA GLU A 219 4.47 -25.66 -6.38
C GLU A 219 4.62 -25.31 -4.90
N PHE A 220 5.83 -24.95 -4.45
CA PHE A 220 6.08 -24.43 -3.11
C PHE A 220 5.16 -23.23 -2.79
N TYR A 221 5.08 -22.22 -3.68
CA TYR A 221 4.19 -21.07 -3.46
C TYR A 221 2.71 -21.45 -3.31
N ASN A 222 2.26 -22.51 -3.97
CA ASN A 222 0.86 -22.96 -3.92
C ASN A 222 0.52 -23.75 -2.64
N ILE A 223 1.51 -24.37 -1.98
CA ILE A 223 1.29 -25.23 -0.79
C ILE A 223 1.91 -24.69 0.50
N ALA A 224 2.78 -23.68 0.43
CA ALA A 224 3.47 -23.15 1.60
C ALA A 224 2.51 -22.45 2.55
N SER A 225 2.56 -22.86 3.83
CA SER A 225 1.81 -22.20 4.91
C SER A 225 2.08 -20.69 4.96
N ARG A 226 1.02 -19.92 5.15
CA ARG A 226 1.05 -18.45 5.11
C ARG A 226 0.76 -17.84 6.47
N VAL A 227 1.17 -16.60 6.63
CA VAL A 227 0.67 -15.70 7.67
C VAL A 227 -0.08 -14.59 6.98
N LEU A 228 -1.36 -14.43 7.35
CA LEU A 228 -2.18 -13.28 6.99
C LEU A 228 -1.98 -12.19 8.04
N LEU A 229 -1.48 -11.05 7.60
CA LEU A 229 -1.41 -9.79 8.34
C LEU A 229 -2.66 -8.97 8.00
N TYR A 230 -3.38 -8.47 9.00
CA TYR A 230 -4.53 -7.59 8.74
C TYR A 230 -4.78 -6.56 9.83
N GLY A 231 -5.38 -5.42 9.47
CA GLY A 231 -5.84 -4.39 10.40
C GLY A 231 -5.21 -3.02 10.15
N ALA A 232 -4.84 -2.34 11.24
CA ALA A 232 -4.16 -1.04 11.26
C ALA A 232 -2.80 -1.17 11.96
N SER A 233 -1.85 -0.28 11.68
CA SER A 233 -0.48 -0.37 12.22
C SER A 233 -0.41 -0.47 13.74
N SER A 234 -1.24 0.30 14.44
CA SER A 234 -1.32 0.31 15.91
C SER A 234 -1.90 -0.98 16.52
N ASN A 235 -2.51 -1.86 15.72
CA ASN A 235 -3.15 -3.09 16.20
C ASN A 235 -3.14 -4.22 15.14
N LEU A 236 -2.00 -4.45 14.50
CA LEU A 236 -1.84 -5.48 13.46
C LEU A 236 -2.14 -6.87 14.01
N GLN A 237 -3.09 -7.56 13.36
CA GLN A 237 -3.47 -8.93 13.67
C GLN A 237 -2.77 -9.92 12.75
N PHE A 238 -2.47 -11.10 13.29
CA PHE A 238 -1.80 -12.18 12.57
C PHE A 238 -2.67 -13.44 12.61
N LYS A 239 -2.86 -14.09 11.46
CA LYS A 239 -3.53 -15.38 11.36
C LYS A 239 -2.67 -16.35 10.55
N PHE A 240 -2.25 -17.43 11.19
CA PHE A 240 -1.58 -18.54 10.50
C PHE A 240 -2.60 -19.31 9.64
N MET A 241 -2.17 -19.71 8.45
CA MET A 241 -2.93 -20.53 7.51
C MET A 241 -2.01 -21.68 7.08
N SER A 242 -2.37 -22.92 7.42
CA SER A 242 -1.59 -24.10 7.00
C SER A 242 -1.58 -24.25 5.48
N ASP A 243 -2.72 -23.96 4.86
CA ASP A 243 -3.01 -24.12 3.44
C ASP A 243 -3.80 -22.90 2.94
N LEU A 244 -3.68 -22.59 1.65
CA LEU A 244 -4.55 -21.59 1.01
C LEU A 244 -5.94 -22.20 0.74
N PRO A 245 -7.05 -21.53 1.11
CA PRO A 245 -8.38 -22.00 0.77
C PRO A 245 -8.57 -21.92 -0.75
N LYS A 246 -8.96 -23.03 -1.38
CA LYS A 246 -9.20 -23.04 -2.83
C LYS A 246 -10.39 -22.15 -3.13
N TYR A 247 -10.35 -21.44 -4.27
CA TYR A 247 -11.44 -20.56 -4.71
C TYR A 247 -12.81 -21.26 -4.71
N GLN A 248 -12.84 -22.56 -5.01
CA GLN A 248 -14.03 -23.42 -5.04
C GLN A 248 -14.64 -23.67 -3.64
N ASP A 249 -13.83 -23.59 -2.58
CA ASP A 249 -14.25 -23.80 -1.19
C ASP A 249 -14.70 -22.48 -0.52
N LEU A 250 -14.45 -21.34 -1.17
CA LEU A 250 -14.90 -20.03 -0.70
C LEU A 250 -16.40 -19.88 -0.93
N LYS A 251 -17.15 -19.58 0.15
CA LYS A 251 -18.56 -19.21 0.03
C LYS A 251 -18.68 -17.89 -0.75
N PRO A 252 -19.49 -17.80 -1.82
CA PRO A 252 -19.70 -16.56 -2.54
C PRO A 252 -20.20 -15.45 -1.59
N ILE A 253 -19.50 -14.31 -1.58
CA ILE A 253 -19.98 -13.12 -0.88
C ILE A 253 -21.11 -12.53 -1.71
N ALA A 254 -22.34 -12.64 -1.21
CA ALA A 254 -23.52 -12.12 -1.88
C ALA A 254 -23.61 -10.59 -1.69
N CYS A 255 -23.12 -9.83 -2.67
CA CYS A 255 -23.32 -8.39 -2.73
C CYS A 255 -24.76 -8.05 -3.12
N THR A 256 -25.70 -8.10 -2.17
CA THR A 256 -27.05 -7.59 -2.37
C THR A 256 -27.02 -6.07 -2.45
N LYS A 257 -27.25 -5.51 -3.65
CA LYS A 257 -27.49 -4.08 -3.81
C LYS A 257 -28.80 -3.72 -3.11
N ASP A 258 -28.72 -2.94 -2.03
CA ASP A 258 -29.90 -2.51 -1.29
C ASP A 258 -30.77 -1.62 -2.20
N GLN A 259 -32.02 -2.01 -2.41
CA GLN A 259 -32.95 -1.33 -3.32
C GLN A 259 -33.76 -0.23 -2.62
N THR A 260 -33.49 0.06 -1.35
CA THR A 260 -34.27 1.03 -0.56
C THR A 260 -33.91 2.52 -0.81
N ILE A 261 -32.91 2.82 -1.62
CA ILE A 261 -32.49 4.21 -1.92
C ILE A 261 -33.44 4.88 -2.93
N ASN A 262 -34.60 5.32 -2.44
CA ASN A 262 -35.47 6.29 -3.13
C ASN A 262 -34.83 7.68 -3.08
N GLN A 263 -33.88 7.97 -3.97
CA GLN A 263 -33.30 9.32 -4.08
C GLN A 263 -34.36 10.35 -4.49
N THR A 264 -34.66 11.29 -3.59
CA THR A 264 -35.42 12.51 -3.90
C THR A 264 -34.81 13.69 -3.16
N THR A 265 -33.67 14.20 -3.63
CA THR A 265 -33.04 15.41 -3.06
C THR A 265 -32.31 16.22 -4.12
N SER A 266 -32.52 17.53 -4.09
CA SER A 266 -31.83 18.50 -4.96
C SER A 266 -30.47 18.88 -4.37
N SER A 267 -29.38 18.56 -5.07
CA SER A 267 -28.02 18.94 -4.66
C SER A 267 -27.75 20.43 -4.94
N GLN A 268 -27.61 21.26 -3.89
CA GLN A 268 -26.92 22.56 -3.99
C GLN A 268 -25.46 22.41 -3.56
N THR A 269 -24.58 22.22 -4.54
CA THR A 269 -23.15 22.03 -4.29
C THR A 269 -22.48 23.37 -3.92
N THR A 270 -22.13 23.57 -2.64
CA THR A 270 -21.14 24.61 -2.26
C THR A 270 -19.79 23.97 -2.00
N THR A 271 -19.00 23.82 -3.07
CA THR A 271 -17.60 23.39 -3.02
C THR A 271 -16.72 24.42 -2.32
N MET A 272 -15.92 23.99 -1.33
CA MET A 272 -14.70 24.71 -0.97
C MET A 272 -13.53 24.08 -1.72
N ASN A 273 -12.75 24.91 -2.41
CA ASN A 273 -11.62 24.48 -3.24
C ASN A 273 -10.32 24.71 -2.47
N GLU A 274 -9.94 23.75 -1.64
CA GLU A 274 -8.63 23.77 -0.97
C GLU A 274 -7.61 22.98 -1.80
N SER A 275 -6.55 23.67 -2.22
CA SER A 275 -5.41 23.07 -2.90
C SER A 275 -4.16 23.27 -2.07
N ILE A 276 -3.58 22.17 -1.62
CA ILE A 276 -2.31 22.15 -0.89
C ILE A 276 -1.22 21.96 -1.93
N SER A 277 -0.48 23.03 -2.21
CA SER A 277 0.66 23.04 -3.14
C SER A 277 1.94 23.35 -2.35
N TYR A 278 2.93 22.47 -2.45
CA TYR A 278 4.15 22.54 -1.65
C TYR A 278 5.39 22.48 -2.54
N THR A 279 6.31 23.42 -2.37
CA THR A 279 7.50 23.56 -3.21
C THR A 279 8.73 22.95 -2.52
N SER A 280 9.33 21.92 -3.11
CA SER A 280 10.50 21.23 -2.55
C SER A 280 11.59 20.90 -3.57
N ARG A 281 12.83 20.72 -3.10
CA ARG A 281 13.89 20.10 -3.91
C ARG A 281 13.58 18.62 -4.06
N ILE A 282 13.82 18.06 -5.24
CA ILE A 282 13.51 16.64 -5.49
C ILE A 282 14.43 15.73 -4.68
N ARG A 283 13.83 15.17 -3.63
CA ARG A 283 14.20 13.99 -2.83
C ARG A 283 12.89 13.24 -2.58
N GLN A 284 12.92 12.00 -2.11
CA GLN A 284 11.67 11.37 -1.64
C GLN A 284 11.18 12.18 -0.44
N ASN A 285 10.01 12.81 -0.58
CA ASN A 285 9.53 13.83 0.36
C ASN A 285 8.23 13.39 1.02
N ILE A 286 8.14 13.67 2.32
CA ILE A 286 6.92 13.54 3.12
C ILE A 286 6.49 14.91 3.63
N MET A 287 5.18 15.15 3.62
CA MET A 287 4.53 16.34 4.15
C MET A 287 3.42 15.91 5.11
N ILE A 288 3.42 16.47 6.31
CA ILE A 288 2.32 16.29 7.28
C ILE A 288 1.31 17.41 7.06
N ILE A 289 0.05 17.04 6.86
CA ILE A 289 -1.10 17.96 6.75
C ILE A 289 -1.91 17.84 8.04
N LEU A 290 -2.07 18.97 8.73
CA LEU A 290 -3.10 19.18 9.75
C LEU A 290 -4.36 19.72 9.06
N ILE A 291 -5.54 19.19 9.42
CA ILE A 291 -6.86 19.61 8.91
C ILE A 291 -7.80 19.87 10.09
#